data_AF-A0A661J6W3-F1
#
_entry.id   AF-A0A661J6W3-F1
#
_cell.length_a   1.000
_cell.length_b   1.000
_cell.length_c   1.000
_cell.angle_alpha   90.00
_cell.angle_beta   90.00
_cell.angle_gamma   90.00
#
_symmetry.space_group_name_H-M   'P 1'
#
loop_
_entity.id
_entity.type
_entity.pdbx_description
1 polymer ?
#
loop_
_entity_poly.entity_id
_entity_poly.type
_entity_poly.pdbx_seq_one_letter_code
_entity_poly.pdbx_strand_id
1 'polypeptide(L)' 'MYPLPDEKIRNAALDIHRSFHLEAPAGSGKTWLLTGRYLRLLAEVDHPHEILALTFTNKAAGEMRQRIR' A
#
# COMPACT_ATOMS: atom_id res chain seq x y z
N MET A 1 -0.27 19.68 13.29
CA MET A 1 -0.14 19.33 11.86
C MET A 1 -1.53 19.36 11.27
N TYR A 2 -1.77 20.15 10.20
CA TYR A 2 -3.08 20.18 9.56
C TYR A 2 -3.32 18.86 8.80
N PRO A 3 -4.55 18.30 8.81
CA PRO A 3 -4.87 17.09 8.08
C PRO A 3 -4.66 17.31 6.58
N LEU A 4 -4.14 16.29 5.89
CA LEU A 4 -4.01 16.35 4.44
C LEU A 4 -5.41 16.41 3.80
N PRO A 5 -5.61 17.18 2.71
CA PRO A 5 -6.91 17.25 2.04
C PRO A 5 -7.47 15.87 1.60
N ASP A 6 -6.59 14.89 1.36
CA ASP A 6 -6.93 13.53 0.92
C ASP A 6 -6.89 12.49 2.06
N GLU A 7 -6.77 12.90 3.32
CA GLU A 7 -6.60 12.00 4.47
C GLU A 7 -7.72 10.94 4.56
N LYS A 8 -8.97 11.31 4.28
CA LYS A 8 -10.10 10.37 4.27
C LYS A 8 -9.89 9.23 3.27
N ILE A 9 -9.40 9.53 2.07
CA ILE A 9 -9.13 8.55 1.01
C ILE A 9 -7.92 7.70 1.40
N ARG A 10 -6.88 8.30 1.98
CA ARG A 10 -5.69 7.59 2.48
C ARG A 10 -6.07 6.57 3.54
N ASN A 11 -6.85 6.99 4.53
CA ASN A 11 -7.37 6.11 5.57
C ASN A 11 -8.24 5.00 4.95
N ALA A 12 -9.03 5.35 3.93
CA ALA A 12 -9.87 4.36 3.28
C ALA A 12 -9.07 3.28 2.53
N ALA A 13 -7.99 3.69 1.86
CA ALA A 13 -7.04 2.83 1.18
C ALA A 13 -6.20 1.96 2.12
N LEU A 14 -6.10 2.30 3.40
CA LEU A 14 -5.37 1.54 4.41
C LEU A 14 -6.26 0.57 5.22
N ASP A 15 -7.56 0.57 4.98
CA ASP A 15 -8.49 -0.40 5.57
C ASP A 15 -8.38 -1.74 4.84
N ILE A 16 -7.80 -2.73 5.52
CA ILE A 16 -7.46 -4.04 4.95
C ILE A 16 -8.67 -4.97 4.80
N HIS A 17 -9.82 -4.66 5.40
CA HIS A 17 -11.01 -5.51 5.38
C HIS A 17 -11.92 -5.28 4.16
N ARG A 18 -11.54 -4.37 3.26
CA ARG A 18 -12.28 -4.08 2.02
C ARG A 18 -11.36 -3.94 0.83
N SER A 19 -11.86 -4.30 -0.35
CA SER A 19 -11.21 -3.94 -1.61
C SER A 19 -11.21 -2.43 -1.81
N PHE A 20 -10.13 -1.90 -2.39
CA PHE A 20 -9.98 -0.47 -2.61
C PHE A 20 -9.32 -0.20 -3.96
N HIS A 21 -9.91 0.70 -4.75
CA HIS A 21 -9.33 1.19 -6.00
C HIS A 21 -8.74 2.57 -5.77
N LEU A 22 -7.44 2.75 -6.09
CA LEU A 22 -6.73 4.00 -5.90
C LEU A 22 -6.23 4.52 -7.24
N GLU A 23 -6.86 5.57 -7.74
CA GLU A 23 -6.41 6.32 -8.90
C GLU A 23 -5.85 7.67 -8.44
N ALA A 24 -4.64 8.00 -8.88
CA ALA A 24 -4.01 9.29 -8.57
C ALA A 24 -2.88 9.60 -9.55
N PRO A 25 -2.52 10.88 -9.76
CA PRO A 25 -1.40 11.29 -10.61
C PRO A 25 -0.06 10.70 -10.18
N ALA A 26 0.96 10.76 -11.04
CA ALA A 26 2.34 10.46 -10.64
C ALA A 26 2.77 11.34 -9.45
N GLY A 27 3.63 10.82 -8.56
CA GLY A 27 4.13 11.58 -7.40
C GLY A 27 3.16 11.71 -6.20
N SER A 28 1.90 11.29 -6.31
CA SER A 28 0.89 11.36 -5.23
C SER A 28 1.11 10.43 -4.03
N GLY A 29 2.13 9.56 -4.09
CA GLY A 29 2.45 8.62 -3.01
C GLY A 29 1.70 7.27 -3.06
N LYS A 30 1.15 6.87 -4.22
CA LYS A 30 0.47 5.56 -4.39
C LYS A 30 1.30 4.37 -3.89
N THR A 31 2.58 4.32 -4.23
CA THR A 31 3.49 3.26 -3.79
C THR A 31 3.66 3.26 -2.27
N TRP A 32 3.69 4.43 -1.63
CA TRP A 32 3.77 4.55 -0.17
C TRP A 32 2.51 4.02 0.50
N LEU A 33 1.32 4.38 -0.02
CA LEU A 33 0.04 3.84 0.44
C LEU A 33 -0.05 2.33 0.27
N LEU A 34 0.37 1.80 -0.89
CA LEU A 34 0.37 0.36 -1.15
C LEU A 34 1.33 -0.39 -0.22
N THR A 35 2.50 0.20 0.06
CA THR A 35 3.46 -0.34 1.05
C THR A 35 2.86 -0.35 2.46
N GLY A 36 2.24 0.76 2.88
CA GLY A 36 1.57 0.84 4.19
C GLY A 36 0.41 -0.15 4.33
N ARG A 37 -0.36 -0.37 3.26
CA ARG A 37 -1.42 -1.39 3.23
C ARG A 37 -0.84 -2.80 3.34
N TYR A 38 0.26 -3.10 2.65
CA TYR A 38 0.95 -4.38 2.76
C TYR A 38 1.45 -4.65 4.19
N LEU A 39 2.04 -3.64 4.84
CA LEU A 39 2.49 -3.74 6.23
C LEU A 39 1.32 -3.99 7.21
N ARG A 40 0.15 -3.38 6.98
CA ARG A 40 -1.04 -3.67 7.78
C ARG A 40 -1.55 -5.10 7.59
N LEU A 41 -1.53 -5.62 6.35
CA LEU A 41 -1.86 -7.01 6.09
C LEU A 41 -0.89 -7.96 6.79
N LEU A 42 0.41 -7.66 6.78
CA LEU A 42 1.42 -8.47 7.48
C LEU A 42 1.19 -8.56 8.99
N ALA A 43 0.54 -7.56 9.59
CA ALA A 43 0.21 -7.57 11.01
C ALA A 43 -1.06 -8.39 11.34
N GLU A 44 -1.84 -8.77 10.32
CA GLU A 44 -3.13 -9.47 10.46
C GLU A 44 -3.05 -10.95 10.08
N VAL A 45 -2.22 -11.31 9.10
CA VAL A 45 -2.10 -12.70 8.60
C VAL A 45 -1.15 -13.53 9.47
N ASP A 46 -1.38 -14.84 9.53
CA ASP A 46 -0.51 -15.77 10.26
C ASP A 46 0.83 -15.96 9.54
N HIS A 47 0.81 -15.99 8.19
CA HIS A 47 1.99 -16.20 7.38
C HIS A 47 2.13 -15.14 6.27
N PRO A 48 3.33 -14.55 6.08
CA PRO A 48 3.54 -13.52 5.06
C PRO A 48 3.20 -13.92 3.61
N HIS A 49 3.25 -15.22 3.30
CA HIS A 49 2.98 -15.74 1.96
C HIS A 49 1.49 -15.74 1.58
N GLU A 50 0.61 -15.43 2.53
CA GLU A 50 -0.83 -15.19 2.28
C GLU A 50 -1.08 -13.87 1.52
N ILE A 51 -0.08 -13.01 1.42
CA ILE A 51 -0.18 -11.69 0.78
C ILE A 51 0.62 -11.67 -0.53
N LEU A 52 -0.08 -11.42 -1.64
CA LEU A 52 0.51 -11.24 -2.96
C LEU A 52 0.46 -9.77 -3.40
N ALA A 53 1.64 -9.17 -3.64
CA ALA A 53 1.78 -7.86 -4.27
C ALA A 53 2.33 -8.01 -5.70
N LEU A 54 1.61 -7.50 -6.69
CA LEU A 54 1.98 -7.60 -8.11
C LEU A 54 2.28 -6.22 -8.69
N THR A 55 3.28 -6.16 -9.56
CA THR A 55 3.64 -4.96 -10.33
C THR A 55 4.06 -5.35 -11.73
N PHE A 56 3.97 -4.40 -12.68
CA PHE A 56 4.32 -4.65 -14.08
C PHE A 56 5.80 -4.92 -14.35
N THR A 57 6.71 -4.47 -13.47
CA THR A 57 8.15 -4.59 -13.70
C THR A 57 8.88 -5.14 -12.49
N ASN A 58 9.94 -5.92 -12.73
CA ASN A 58 10.81 -6.42 -11.67
C ASN A 58 11.45 -5.30 -10.84
N LYS A 59 11.69 -4.13 -11.47
CA LYS A 59 12.22 -2.95 -10.78
C LYS A 59 11.22 -2.44 -9.73
N ALA A 60 9.95 -2.27 -10.09
CA ALA A 60 8.92 -1.82 -9.15
C ALA A 60 8.68 -2.82 -8.01
N ALA A 61 8.66 -4.12 -8.33
CA ALA A 61 8.60 -5.18 -7.31
C ALA A 61 9.80 -5.14 -6.36
N GLY A 62 11.01 -4.95 -6.90
CA GLY A 62 12.24 -4.81 -6.11
C GLY A 62 12.23 -3.60 -5.18
N GLU A 63 11.80 -2.43 -5.67
CA GLU A 63 11.67 -1.21 -4.88
C GLU A 63 10.65 -1.38 -3.73
N MET A 64 9.53 -2.06 -3.98
CA MET A 64 8.55 -2.37 -2.93
C MET A 64 9.15 -3.31 -1.89
N ARG A 65 9.82 -4.38 -2.33
CA ARG A 65 10.49 -5.34 -1.43
C ARG A 65 11.55 -4.67 -0.55
N GLN A 66 12.31 -3.72 -1.10
CA GLN A 66 13.31 -2.97 -0.34
C GLN A 66 12.70 -2.10 0.77
N ARG A 67 11.45 -1.65 0.62
CA ARG A 67 10.76 -0.85 1.64
C ARG A 67 10.16 -1.69 2.77
N ILE A 68 9.94 -2.99 2.54
CA ILE A 68 9.31 -3.92 3.48
C ILE A 68 10.36 -4.72 4.28
N ARG A 69 11.54 -4.95 3.70
CA ARG A 69 12.69 -5.56 4.38
C ARG A 69 13.13 -4.74 5.59
#